data_AF-A0A1B7NLI9-F1
#
_entry.id   AF-A0A1B7NLI9-F1
#
_cell.length_a   1.000
_cell.length_b   1.000
_cell.length_c   1.000
_cell.angle_alpha   90.00
_cell.angle_beta   90.00
_cell.angle_gamma   90.00
#
_symmetry.space_group_name_H-M   'P 1'
#
loop_
_entity.id
_entity.type
_entity.pdbx_description
1 polymer ?
#
loop_
_entity_poly.entity_id
_entity_poly.type
_entity_poly.pdbx_seq_one_letter_code
_entity_poly.pdbx_strand_id
1 'polypeptide(L)'
;MNQQQQQQQQEEEDSHNMEAAATFNSHHSQLLEWQDTLEFLCFTLYYIIKEDRRWPCYQAAELCDCIKELIKACSDKGGKLYPLIQGEDGCRLKQKLRQIRKIRHAVAHRVPQTENDMCRKQEATNWTIAELEKLIGAAAARYDIRSMEMYPPATCGAMTNSFQERNSQTVTVQLNGPPVLSARREALERFTAEAAVSRAPDRRRSQLELYEIAYEKRLGKRKQHFQDMLATRDRQLERIKQAKKYEELALRQLNDVPSQGYNRLPLVLITANLAFAASLMFYF
;
A
#
# COMPACT_ATOMS: atom_id res chain seq x y z
N MET A 1 -8.79 -27.07 -38.48
CA MET A 1 -9.16 -26.22 -37.33
C MET A 1 -8.22 -25.02 -37.38
N ASN A 2 -8.79 -23.83 -37.54
CA ASN A 2 -8.16 -22.68 -38.20
C ASN A 2 -7.20 -21.92 -37.30
N GLN A 3 -6.01 -21.62 -37.80
CA GLN A 3 -5.00 -20.75 -37.17
C GLN A 3 -5.58 -19.35 -36.84
N GLN A 4 -6.56 -18.89 -37.63
CA GLN A 4 -7.33 -17.66 -37.37
C GLN A 4 -8.21 -17.73 -36.11
N GLN A 5 -8.79 -18.90 -35.78
CA GLN A 5 -9.59 -19.04 -34.56
C GLN A 5 -8.69 -19.03 -33.31
N GLN A 6 -7.47 -19.56 -33.41
CA GLN A 6 -6.48 -19.49 -32.32
C GLN A 6 -5.97 -18.06 -32.12
N GLN A 7 -5.75 -17.29 -33.20
CA GLN A 7 -5.35 -15.88 -33.10
C GLN A 7 -6.46 -15.01 -32.47
N GLN A 8 -7.71 -15.18 -32.89
CA GLN A 8 -8.84 -14.44 -32.30
C GLN A 8 -9.03 -14.76 -30.81
N GLN A 9 -8.92 -16.03 -30.41
CA GLN A 9 -9.00 -16.42 -29.01
C GLN A 9 -7.85 -15.82 -28.18
N GLN A 10 -6.63 -15.80 -28.72
CA GLN A 10 -5.49 -15.19 -28.06
C GLN A 10 -5.66 -13.67 -27.90
N GLU A 11 -6.15 -12.97 -28.92
CA GLU A 11 -6.40 -11.52 -28.85
C GLU A 11 -7.50 -11.15 -27.85
N GLU A 12 -8.57 -11.95 -27.76
CA GLU A 12 -9.64 -11.77 -26.75
C GLU A 12 -9.13 -12.02 -25.32
N GLU A 13 -8.31 -13.06 -25.12
CA GLU A 13 -7.71 -13.38 -23.82
C GLU A 13 -6.71 -12.30 -23.38
N ASP A 14 -5.87 -11.82 -24.29
CA ASP A 14 -4.90 -10.76 -24.03
C ASP A 14 -5.60 -9.42 -23.71
N SER A 15 -6.69 -9.11 -24.43
CA SER A 15 -7.53 -7.93 -24.16
C SER A 15 -8.17 -7.99 -22.77
N HIS A 16 -8.77 -9.12 -22.40
CA HIS A 16 -9.40 -9.31 -21.10
C HIS A 16 -8.39 -9.23 -19.94
N ASN A 17 -7.20 -9.81 -20.12
CA ASN A 17 -6.11 -9.75 -19.14
C ASN A 17 -5.60 -8.30 -18.95
N MET A 18 -5.53 -7.52 -20.04
CA MET A 18 -5.11 -6.12 -19.96
C MET A 18 -6.14 -5.25 -19.22
N GLU A 19 -7.44 -5.46 -19.48
CA GLU A 19 -8.52 -4.75 -18.78
C GLU A 19 -8.54 -5.10 -17.29
N ALA A 20 -8.42 -6.38 -16.93
CA ALA A 20 -8.36 -6.81 -15.54
C ALA A 20 -7.17 -6.19 -14.79
N ALA A 21 -6.00 -6.11 -15.44
CA ALA A 21 -4.80 -5.49 -14.87
C ALA A 21 -4.97 -3.97 -14.69
N ALA A 22 -5.60 -3.29 -15.65
CA ALA A 22 -5.89 -1.85 -15.57
C ALA A 22 -6.84 -1.55 -14.40
N THR A 23 -7.95 -2.29 -14.29
CA THR A 23 -8.93 -2.17 -13.19
C THR A 23 -8.28 -2.42 -11.84
N PHE A 24 -7.47 -3.47 -11.72
CA PHE A 24 -6.72 -3.77 -10.50
C PHE A 24 -5.79 -2.60 -10.10
N ASN A 25 -5.03 -2.05 -11.05
CA ASN A 25 -4.11 -0.94 -10.78
C ASN A 25 -4.85 0.34 -10.37
N SER A 26 -6.00 0.61 -10.99
CA SER A 26 -6.87 1.73 -10.63
C SER A 26 -7.38 1.60 -9.18
N HIS A 27 -7.97 0.44 -8.85
CA HIS A 27 -8.48 0.17 -7.51
C HIS A 27 -7.38 0.27 -6.45
N HIS A 28 -6.20 -0.32 -6.73
CA HIS A 28 -5.08 -0.29 -5.80
C HIS A 28 -4.54 1.13 -5.59
N SER A 29 -4.51 1.96 -6.64
CA SER A 29 -4.08 3.37 -6.54
C SER A 29 -5.04 4.18 -5.67
N GLN A 30 -6.35 3.98 -5.83
CA GLN A 30 -7.36 4.63 -5.01
C GLN A 30 -7.29 4.20 -3.53
N LEU A 31 -7.06 2.91 -3.25
CA LEU A 31 -6.86 2.42 -1.88
C LEU A 31 -5.63 3.05 -1.21
N LEU A 32 -4.55 3.27 -1.96
CA LEU A 32 -3.34 3.94 -1.47
C LEU A 32 -3.61 5.39 -1.09
N GLU A 33 -4.36 6.11 -1.92
CA GLU A 33 -4.77 7.50 -1.64
C GLU A 33 -5.64 7.60 -0.39
N TRP A 34 -6.62 6.71 -0.25
CA TRP A 34 -7.44 6.62 0.96
C TRP A 34 -6.61 6.27 2.18
N GLN A 35 -5.65 5.34 2.05
CA GLN A 35 -4.77 4.98 3.16
C GLN A 35 -3.96 6.20 3.63
N ASP A 36 -3.27 6.92 2.74
CA ASP A 36 -2.48 8.10 3.13
C ASP A 36 -3.36 9.18 3.77
N THR A 37 -4.56 9.41 3.21
CA THR A 37 -5.49 10.40 3.76
C THR A 37 -5.95 10.02 5.17
N LEU A 38 -6.33 8.76 5.38
CA LEU A 38 -6.81 8.26 6.66
C LEU A 38 -5.67 8.18 7.68
N GLU A 39 -4.46 7.80 7.27
CA GLU A 39 -3.26 7.81 8.11
C GLU A 39 -3.03 9.22 8.65
N PHE A 40 -3.01 10.22 7.77
CA PHE A 40 -2.79 11.61 8.15
C PHE A 40 -3.83 12.10 9.16
N LEU A 41 -5.13 11.88 8.88
CA LEU A 41 -6.20 12.31 9.78
C LEU A 41 -6.17 11.58 11.12
N CYS A 42 -5.97 10.25 11.10
CA CYS A 42 -5.92 9.47 12.34
C CYS A 42 -4.73 9.89 13.20
N PHE A 43 -3.56 10.12 12.59
CA PHE A 43 -2.40 10.63 13.29
C PHE A 43 -2.65 12.03 13.86
N THR A 44 -3.24 12.94 13.07
CA THR A 44 -3.51 14.31 13.50
C THR A 44 -4.45 14.34 14.71
N LEU A 45 -5.55 13.58 14.67
CA LEU A 45 -6.45 13.48 15.81
C LEU A 45 -5.74 12.88 17.03
N TYR A 46 -4.95 11.82 16.84
CA TYR A 46 -4.14 11.21 17.89
C TYR A 46 -3.17 12.23 18.52
N TYR A 47 -2.47 13.01 17.69
CA TYR A 47 -1.50 14.02 18.10
C TYR A 47 -2.14 15.11 18.98
N ILE A 48 -3.39 15.48 18.71
CA ILE A 48 -4.13 16.47 19.51
C ILE A 48 -4.54 15.90 20.87
N ILE A 49 -5.02 14.65 20.89
CA ILE A 49 -5.63 14.08 22.10
C ILE A 49 -4.63 13.40 23.04
N LYS A 50 -3.39 13.12 22.61
CA LYS A 50 -2.33 12.51 23.43
C LYS A 50 -1.23 13.51 23.77
N GLU A 51 -0.92 13.57 25.06
CA GLU A 51 0.16 14.42 25.61
C GLU A 51 1.52 13.76 25.42
N ASP A 52 1.62 12.47 25.73
CA ASP A 52 2.83 11.68 25.49
C ASP A 52 2.81 11.09 24.07
N ARG A 53 3.54 11.75 23.19
CA ARG A 53 3.59 11.42 21.76
C ARG A 53 4.62 10.33 21.53
N ARG A 54 4.13 9.09 21.42
CA ARG A 54 4.98 7.93 21.09
C ARG A 54 5.64 8.04 19.72
N TRP A 55 4.96 8.69 18.77
CA TRP A 55 5.49 8.87 17.42
C TRP A 55 6.06 10.28 17.26
N PRO A 56 7.34 10.42 16.86
CA PRO A 56 7.96 11.71 16.66
C PRO A 56 7.37 12.44 15.44
N CYS A 57 6.80 11.71 14.48
CA CYS A 57 6.18 12.27 13.28
C CYS A 57 5.11 11.35 12.67
N TYR A 58 4.32 11.92 11.77
CA TYR A 58 3.29 11.25 10.99
C TYR A 58 3.81 10.02 10.24
N GLN A 59 4.95 10.13 9.55
CA GLN A 59 5.48 9.03 8.72
C GLN A 59 5.97 7.82 9.51
N ALA A 60 6.21 7.98 10.81
CA ALA A 60 6.53 6.88 11.71
C ALA A 60 5.28 6.13 12.20
N ALA A 61 4.08 6.67 11.95
CA ALA A 61 2.83 6.12 12.45
C ALA A 61 2.12 5.29 11.38
N GLU A 62 1.89 4.01 11.66
CA GLU A 62 1.09 3.17 10.79
C GLU A 62 -0.41 3.37 11.03
N LEU A 63 -1.23 3.32 9.97
CA LEU A 63 -2.70 3.42 10.07
C LEU A 63 -3.28 2.51 11.15
N CYS A 64 -2.80 1.26 11.19
CA CYS A 64 -3.30 0.26 12.11
C CYS A 64 -3.06 0.63 13.58
N ASP A 65 -1.95 1.31 13.88
CA ASP A 65 -1.61 1.66 15.25
C ASP A 65 -2.33 2.94 15.68
N CYS A 66 -2.44 3.94 14.78
CA CYS A 66 -3.30 5.10 15.00
C CYS A 66 -4.75 4.68 15.29
N ILE A 67 -5.30 3.77 14.48
CA ILE A 67 -6.67 3.23 14.68
C ILE A 67 -6.81 2.57 16.05
N LYS A 68 -5.84 1.73 16.47
CA LYS A 68 -5.90 1.06 17.78
C LYS A 68 -5.95 2.09 18.90
N GLU A 69 -5.12 3.11 18.84
CA GLU A 69 -5.05 4.14 19.88
C GLU A 69 -6.30 5.04 19.89
N LEU A 70 -6.85 5.39 18.72
CA LEU A 70 -8.10 6.14 18.63
C LEU A 70 -9.29 5.34 19.18
N ILE A 71 -9.39 4.05 18.88
CA ILE A 71 -10.46 3.19 19.44
C ILE A 71 -10.38 3.13 20.97
N LYS A 72 -9.17 3.05 21.53
CA LYS A 72 -8.95 3.13 22.98
C LYS A 72 -9.40 4.49 23.52
N ALA A 73 -8.99 5.59 22.86
CA ALA A 73 -9.35 6.94 23.26
C ALA A 73 -10.87 7.19 23.21
N CYS A 74 -11.60 6.61 22.25
CA CYS A 74 -13.07 6.66 22.19
C CYS A 74 -13.76 5.93 23.36
N SER A 75 -13.04 5.07 24.08
CA SER A 75 -13.59 4.28 25.20
C SER A 75 -13.14 4.81 26.55
N ASP A 76 -12.16 5.71 26.57
CA ASP A 76 -11.59 6.31 27.77
C ASP A 76 -12.41 7.51 28.21
N LYS A 77 -13.26 7.33 29.24
CA LYS A 77 -14.14 8.39 29.76
C LYS A 77 -13.38 9.58 30.36
N GLY A 78 -12.13 9.39 30.76
CA GLY A 78 -11.27 10.47 31.27
C GLY A 78 -10.43 11.15 30.18
N GLY A 79 -10.43 10.60 28.96
CA GLY A 79 -9.57 11.04 27.87
C GLY A 79 -10.07 12.31 27.17
N LYS A 80 -9.15 13.01 26.49
CA LYS A 80 -9.43 14.24 25.74
C LYS A 80 -10.44 14.07 24.58
N LEU A 81 -10.63 12.85 24.09
CA LEU A 81 -11.59 12.59 23.02
C LEU A 81 -13.04 12.44 23.54
N TYR A 82 -13.21 11.98 24.79
CA TYR A 82 -14.53 11.66 25.33
C TYR A 82 -15.49 12.85 25.38
N PRO A 83 -15.09 14.07 25.77
CA PRO A 83 -15.98 15.23 25.73
C PRO A 83 -16.48 15.59 24.32
N LEU A 84 -15.78 15.16 23.27
CA LEU A 84 -16.05 15.53 21.88
C LEU A 84 -16.95 14.52 21.17
N ILE A 85 -16.90 13.24 21.57
CA ILE A 85 -17.68 12.18 20.95
C ILE A 85 -18.10 11.13 21.99
N GLN A 86 -19.41 10.99 22.17
CA GLN A 86 -20.01 10.15 23.22
C GLN A 86 -21.10 9.24 22.65
N GLY A 87 -21.50 8.25 23.45
CA GLY A 87 -22.66 7.42 23.16
C GLY A 87 -22.59 6.73 21.80
N GLU A 88 -23.65 6.87 21.02
CA GLU A 88 -23.82 6.23 19.73
C GLU A 88 -22.78 6.68 18.70
N ASP A 89 -22.46 7.97 18.65
CA ASP A 89 -21.46 8.51 17.72
C ASP A 89 -20.07 7.92 17.99
N GLY A 90 -19.69 7.79 19.26
CA GLY A 90 -18.43 7.16 19.64
C GLY A 90 -18.37 5.68 19.26
N CYS A 91 -19.50 4.97 19.39
CA CYS A 91 -19.63 3.59 18.93
C CYS A 91 -19.53 3.47 17.40
N ARG A 92 -20.18 4.37 16.67
CA ARG A 92 -20.18 4.43 15.22
C ARG A 92 -18.78 4.73 14.67
N LEU A 93 -18.06 5.69 15.25
CA LEU A 93 -16.68 5.98 14.90
C LEU A 93 -15.79 4.75 15.10
N LYS A 94 -15.88 4.07 16.26
CA LYS A 94 -15.12 2.83 16.50
C LYS A 94 -15.40 1.76 15.46
N GLN A 95 -16.64 1.58 15.05
CA GLN A 95 -17.00 0.62 14.00
C GLN A 95 -16.39 1.00 12.65
N LYS A 96 -16.44 2.28 12.28
CA LYS A 96 -15.89 2.78 11.01
C LYS A 96 -14.36 2.72 10.99
N LEU A 97 -13.69 3.05 12.10
CA LEU A 97 -12.25 2.86 12.29
C LEU A 97 -11.82 1.38 12.11
N ARG A 98 -12.64 0.42 12.56
CA ARG A 98 -12.39 -1.00 12.30
C ARG A 98 -12.58 -1.38 10.83
N GLN A 99 -13.51 -0.75 10.12
CA GLN A 99 -13.74 -1.00 8.70
C GLN A 99 -12.57 -0.49 7.85
N ILE A 100 -12.06 0.72 8.12
CA ILE A 100 -10.92 1.27 7.37
C ILE A 100 -9.63 0.46 7.55
N ARG A 101 -9.47 -0.28 8.66
CA ARG A 101 -8.34 -1.22 8.82
C ARG A 101 -8.27 -2.26 7.69
N LYS A 102 -9.42 -2.59 7.08
CA LYS A 102 -9.49 -3.49 5.91
C LYS A 102 -8.87 -2.87 4.65
N ILE A 103 -8.79 -1.53 4.55
CA ILE A 103 -8.11 -0.83 3.45
C ILE A 103 -6.61 -1.12 3.53
N ARG A 104 -5.96 -0.90 4.68
CA ARG A 104 -4.54 -1.24 4.90
C ARG A 104 -4.25 -2.69 4.58
N HIS A 105 -5.12 -3.62 5.00
CA HIS A 105 -4.97 -5.04 4.66
C HIS A 105 -5.01 -5.28 3.14
N ALA A 106 -5.99 -4.68 2.44
CA ALA A 106 -6.10 -4.79 0.99
C ALA A 106 -4.87 -4.21 0.27
N VAL A 107 -4.34 -3.08 0.74
CA VAL A 107 -3.11 -2.46 0.22
C VAL A 107 -1.90 -3.36 0.46
N ALA A 108 -1.66 -3.78 1.70
CA ALA A 108 -0.48 -4.54 2.09
C ALA A 108 -0.38 -5.89 1.37
N HIS A 109 -1.51 -6.58 1.20
CA HIS A 109 -1.56 -7.90 0.56
C HIS A 109 -1.98 -7.85 -0.91
N ARG A 110 -2.17 -6.64 -1.47
CA ARG A 110 -2.60 -6.43 -2.86
C ARG A 110 -3.82 -7.27 -3.25
N VAL A 111 -4.78 -7.34 -2.33
CA VAL A 111 -5.99 -8.16 -2.51
C VAL A 111 -6.82 -7.55 -3.65
N PRO A 112 -7.17 -8.30 -4.72
CA PRO A 112 -8.07 -7.81 -5.76
C PRO A 112 -9.39 -7.34 -5.15
N GLN A 113 -9.90 -6.19 -5.61
CA GLN A 113 -11.17 -5.63 -5.14
C GLN A 113 -12.19 -5.66 -6.25
N THR A 114 -13.40 -6.10 -5.91
CA THR A 114 -14.56 -5.94 -6.78
C THR A 114 -15.05 -4.49 -6.74
N GLU A 115 -15.84 -4.08 -7.73
CA GLU A 115 -16.45 -2.74 -7.75
C GLU A 115 -17.30 -2.50 -6.50
N ASN A 116 -18.11 -3.49 -6.11
CA ASN A 116 -18.94 -3.42 -4.90
C ASN A 116 -18.09 -3.25 -3.62
N ASP A 117 -16.91 -3.88 -3.55
CA ASP A 117 -15.99 -3.68 -2.44
C ASP A 117 -15.43 -2.26 -2.42
N MET A 118 -15.10 -1.71 -3.59
CA MET A 118 -14.62 -0.34 -3.74
C MET A 118 -15.69 0.67 -3.32
N CYS A 119 -16.94 0.53 -3.78
CA CYS A 119 -18.04 1.41 -3.37
C CYS A 119 -18.25 1.41 -1.84
N ARG A 120 -18.31 0.23 -1.22
CA ARG A 120 -18.49 0.12 0.25
C ARG A 120 -17.33 0.73 1.03
N LYS A 121 -16.10 0.57 0.54
CA LYS A 121 -14.91 1.20 1.13
C LYS A 121 -14.95 2.71 0.95
N GLN A 122 -15.35 3.21 -0.22
CA GLN A 122 -15.48 4.63 -0.50
C GLN A 122 -16.47 5.29 0.46
N GLU A 123 -17.66 4.71 0.64
CA GLU A 123 -18.65 5.22 1.59
C GLU A 123 -18.11 5.26 3.03
N ALA A 124 -17.43 4.19 3.46
CA ALA A 124 -16.82 4.14 4.78
C ALA A 124 -15.69 5.18 4.93
N THR A 125 -14.85 5.34 3.91
CA THR A 125 -13.76 6.32 3.87
C THR A 125 -14.30 7.74 3.92
N ASN A 126 -15.24 8.10 3.05
CA ASN A 126 -15.82 9.44 2.97
C ASN A 126 -16.47 9.86 4.30
N TRP A 127 -17.27 8.95 4.89
CA TRP A 127 -17.86 9.21 6.21
C TRP A 127 -16.78 9.40 7.28
N THR A 128 -15.74 8.56 7.27
CA THR A 128 -14.67 8.62 8.28
C THR A 128 -13.84 9.89 8.13
N ILE A 129 -13.54 10.31 6.90
CA ILE A 129 -12.83 11.57 6.61
C ILE A 129 -13.62 12.74 7.20
N ALA A 130 -14.91 12.87 6.86
CA ALA A 130 -15.74 13.96 7.34
C ALA A 130 -15.82 14.02 8.88
N GLU A 131 -16.00 12.87 9.53
CA GLU A 131 -16.07 12.82 11.00
C GLU A 131 -14.72 13.14 11.64
N LEU A 132 -13.60 12.65 11.08
CA LEU A 132 -12.27 12.95 11.60
C LEU A 132 -11.92 14.44 11.43
N GLU A 133 -12.23 15.06 10.28
CA GLU A 133 -11.99 16.50 10.09
C GLU A 133 -12.77 17.35 11.11
N LYS A 134 -14.05 17.02 11.32
CA LYS A 134 -14.90 17.66 12.33
C LYS A 134 -14.31 17.52 13.72
N LEU A 135 -13.88 16.31 14.11
CA LEU A 135 -13.30 16.04 15.43
C LEU A 135 -11.95 16.72 15.62
N ILE A 136 -11.12 16.76 14.58
CA ILE A 136 -9.84 17.48 14.60
C ILE A 136 -10.08 18.96 14.86
N GLY A 137 -10.99 19.61 14.12
CA GLY A 137 -11.31 21.02 14.34
C GLY A 137 -11.88 21.28 15.73
N ALA A 138 -12.80 20.44 16.21
CA ALA A 138 -13.38 20.58 17.55
C ALA A 138 -12.34 20.37 18.66
N ALA A 139 -11.44 19.39 18.50
CA ALA A 139 -10.38 19.11 19.45
C ALA A 139 -9.32 20.23 19.46
N ALA A 140 -8.89 20.67 18.29
CA ALA A 140 -7.93 21.75 18.11
C ALA A 140 -8.43 23.06 18.75
N ALA A 141 -9.70 23.40 18.54
CA ALA A 141 -10.33 24.57 19.17
C ALA A 141 -10.44 24.42 20.70
N ARG A 142 -10.85 23.24 21.19
CA ARG A 142 -11.03 22.99 22.63
C ARG A 142 -9.71 23.02 23.40
N TYR A 143 -8.63 22.55 22.80
CA TYR A 143 -7.31 22.42 23.43
C TYR A 143 -6.31 23.51 23.01
N ASP A 144 -6.80 24.57 22.34
CA ASP A 144 -6.01 25.69 21.80
C ASP A 144 -4.77 25.25 20.99
N ILE A 145 -4.93 24.20 20.17
CA ILE A 145 -3.88 23.73 19.27
C ILE A 145 -4.10 24.36 17.90
N ARG A 146 -3.27 25.34 17.54
CA ARG A 146 -3.44 26.09 16.29
C ARG A 146 -2.88 25.37 15.07
N SER A 147 -1.78 24.66 15.24
CA SER A 147 -1.06 24.00 14.16
C SER A 147 -0.31 22.75 14.61
N MET A 148 0.09 21.95 13.64
CA MET A 148 0.93 20.76 13.81
C MET A 148 2.08 20.81 12.81
N GLU A 149 3.28 20.47 13.27
CA GLU A 149 4.40 20.22 12.38
C GLU A 149 4.30 18.81 11.80
N MET A 150 4.44 18.72 10.49
CA MET A 150 4.46 17.48 9.74
C MET A 150 5.72 17.44 8.90
N TYR A 151 6.37 16.29 8.81
CA TYR A 151 7.42 16.10 7.83
C TYR A 151 6.74 15.70 6.51
N PRO A 152 7.05 16.32 5.36
CA PRO A 152 6.57 15.84 4.08
C PRO A 152 7.22 14.48 3.77
N PRO A 153 6.51 13.53 3.11
CA PRO A 153 7.16 12.31 2.63
C PRO A 153 8.26 12.69 1.65
N ALA A 154 9.47 12.18 1.85
CA ALA A 154 10.64 12.53 1.05
C ALA A 154 10.29 12.48 -0.46
N THR A 155 10.32 13.64 -1.11
CA THR A 155 10.23 13.71 -2.56
C THR A 155 11.49 13.05 -3.10
N CYS A 156 11.35 11.86 -3.68
CA CYS A 156 12.41 11.15 -4.37
C CYS A 156 12.79 11.94 -5.63
N GLY A 157 13.58 13.01 -5.46
CA GLY A 157 14.00 13.92 -6.52
C GLY A 157 15.35 14.61 -6.29
N ALA A 158 16.03 14.37 -5.16
CA ALA A 158 17.34 14.96 -4.89
C ALA A 158 18.41 13.88 -4.63
N MET A 159 18.63 12.99 -5.60
CA MET A 159 19.91 12.25 -5.72
C MET A 159 21.03 13.21 -6.19
N THR A 160 21.30 14.23 -5.39
CA THR A 160 22.50 15.08 -5.52
C THR A 160 22.99 15.33 -4.10
N ASN A 161 23.84 14.44 -3.58
CA ASN A 161 24.85 14.55 -2.49
C ASN A 161 24.63 15.51 -1.29
N SER A 162 23.41 15.99 -1.06
CA SER A 162 22.97 16.86 0.05
C SER A 162 21.87 16.15 0.85
N PHE A 163 21.97 14.82 0.92
CA PHE A 163 20.99 13.93 1.55
C PHE A 163 20.92 14.06 3.09
N GLN A 164 21.80 14.86 3.70
CA GLN A 164 21.83 15.07 5.15
C GLN A 164 21.25 16.41 5.62
N GLU A 165 21.23 17.46 4.81
CA GLU A 165 20.83 18.80 5.28
C GLU A 165 19.39 19.20 4.93
N ARG A 166 18.74 18.56 3.94
CA ARG A 166 17.36 18.91 3.53
C ARG A 166 16.26 18.00 4.11
N ASN A 167 16.62 16.97 4.86
CA ASN A 167 15.67 16.03 5.46
C ASN A 167 15.02 16.54 6.77
N SER A 168 15.29 17.78 7.17
CA SER A 168 14.83 18.34 8.45
C SER A 168 13.75 19.41 8.31
N GLN A 169 13.29 19.73 7.10
CA GLN A 169 12.28 20.78 6.94
C GLN A 169 10.88 20.24 7.23
N THR A 170 10.33 20.69 8.36
CA THR A 170 8.93 20.48 8.72
C THR A 170 8.04 21.45 7.95
N VAL A 171 6.82 21.02 7.71
CA VAL A 171 5.74 21.80 7.14
C VAL A 171 4.69 21.98 8.23
N THR A 172 4.26 23.22 8.43
CA THR A 172 3.24 23.55 9.42
C THR A 172 1.86 23.45 8.80
N VAL A 173 1.03 22.54 9.32
CA VAL A 173 -0.38 22.40 8.95
C VAL A 173 -1.24 23.12 9.98
N GLN A 174 -2.09 24.03 9.52
CA GLN A 174 -3.07 24.71 10.38
C GLN A 174 -4.18 23.73 10.76
N LEU A 175 -4.49 23.66 12.06
CA LEU A 175 -5.56 22.81 12.60
C LEU A 175 -6.81 23.62 12.97
N ASN A 176 -6.63 24.92 13.20
CA ASN A 176 -7.73 25.88 13.38
C ASN A 176 -7.90 26.68 12.08
N GLY A 177 -9.08 26.59 11.47
CA GLY A 177 -9.42 27.32 10.24
C GLY A 177 -10.04 26.42 9.16
N PRO A 178 -9.47 26.35 7.93
CA PRO A 178 -10.02 25.55 6.86
C PRO A 178 -9.95 24.04 7.18
N PRO A 179 -10.67 23.17 6.43
CA PRO A 179 -10.56 21.72 6.55
C PRO A 179 -9.09 21.28 6.54
N VAL A 180 -8.72 20.39 7.46
CA VAL A 180 -7.31 20.04 7.71
C VAL A 180 -6.65 19.40 6.48
N LEU A 181 -7.41 18.70 5.64
CA LEU A 181 -6.89 18.18 4.38
C LEU A 181 -6.54 19.29 3.38
N SER A 182 -7.35 20.35 3.32
CA SER A 182 -7.04 21.53 2.51
C SER A 182 -5.81 22.25 3.04
N ALA A 183 -5.71 22.43 4.36
CA ALA A 183 -4.55 23.01 5.01
C ALA A 183 -3.27 22.20 4.73
N ARG A 184 -3.35 20.86 4.77
CA ARG A 184 -2.25 19.96 4.41
C ARG A 184 -1.83 20.16 2.96
N ARG A 185 -2.79 20.20 2.02
CA ARG A 185 -2.52 20.38 0.60
C ARG A 185 -1.80 21.70 0.33
N GLU A 186 -2.33 22.80 0.84
CA GLU A 186 -1.71 24.12 0.69
C GLU A 186 -0.30 24.17 1.29
N ALA A 187 -0.10 23.55 2.46
CA ALA A 187 1.20 23.55 3.11
C ALA A 187 2.24 22.74 2.30
N LEU A 188 1.82 21.62 1.71
CA LEU A 188 2.65 20.84 0.79
C LEU A 188 2.95 21.59 -0.52
N GLU A 189 1.97 22.31 -1.08
CA GLU A 189 2.14 23.13 -2.27
C GLU A 189 3.09 24.32 -2.04
N ARG A 190 2.99 24.99 -0.88
CA ARG A 190 3.95 26.04 -0.50
C ARG A 190 5.36 25.47 -0.36
N PHE A 191 5.49 24.33 0.33
CA PHE A 191 6.77 23.67 0.51
C PHE A 191 7.43 23.30 -0.83
N THR A 192 6.67 22.78 -1.80
CA THR A 192 7.20 22.47 -3.13
C THR A 192 7.52 23.73 -3.93
N ALA A 193 6.70 24.79 -3.83
CA ALA A 193 6.93 26.07 -4.48
C ALA A 193 8.19 26.80 -3.95
N GLU A 194 8.44 26.77 -2.64
CA GLU A 194 9.64 27.35 -2.03
C GLU A 194 10.90 26.59 -2.42
N ALA A 195 10.85 25.26 -2.43
CA ALA A 195 11.92 24.41 -2.95
C ALA A 195 12.20 24.68 -4.45
N ALA A 196 11.17 25.10 -5.18
CA ALA A 196 11.22 25.49 -6.58
C ALA A 196 11.79 26.89 -6.82
N VAL A 197 11.45 27.90 -6.01
CA VAL A 197 11.90 29.30 -6.15
C VAL A 197 13.37 29.48 -5.78
N SER A 198 13.92 28.62 -4.91
CA SER A 198 15.37 28.54 -4.67
C SER A 198 16.18 28.09 -5.91
N ARG A 199 15.53 27.76 -7.03
CA ARG A 199 16.16 27.40 -8.30
C ARG A 199 15.75 28.45 -9.37
N ALA A 200 16.74 29.10 -9.98
CA ALA A 200 16.63 30.26 -10.88
C ALA A 200 15.53 30.15 -11.99
N PRO A 201 15.03 31.29 -12.53
CA PRO A 201 13.66 31.42 -13.03
C PRO A 201 13.38 30.89 -14.45
N ASP A 202 14.34 30.26 -15.12
CA ASP A 202 14.18 29.79 -16.52
C ASP A 202 13.28 28.55 -16.66
N ARG A 203 12.64 28.10 -15.56
CA ARG A 203 11.95 26.81 -15.45
C ARG A 203 10.50 26.86 -14.97
N ARG A 204 9.81 28.00 -15.01
CA ARG A 204 8.40 28.06 -14.55
C ARG A 204 7.41 27.31 -15.48
N ARG A 205 7.64 27.27 -16.79
CA ARG A 205 6.91 26.34 -17.70
C ARG A 205 7.35 24.88 -17.49
N SER A 206 8.63 24.70 -17.18
CA SER A 206 9.24 23.40 -16.92
C SER A 206 8.82 22.77 -15.59
N GLN A 207 8.24 23.47 -14.61
CA GLN A 207 8.01 22.89 -13.28
C GLN A 207 6.73 22.05 -13.16
N LEU A 208 5.64 22.45 -13.80
CA LEU A 208 4.45 21.60 -13.94
C LEU A 208 4.79 20.38 -14.80
N GLU A 209 5.50 20.61 -15.92
CA GLU A 209 6.06 19.55 -16.76
C GLU A 209 7.03 18.67 -15.96
N LEU A 210 7.88 19.21 -15.08
CA LEU A 210 8.79 18.40 -14.26
C LEU A 210 8.06 17.64 -13.17
N TYR A 211 6.95 18.15 -12.65
CA TYR A 211 6.12 17.43 -11.68
C TYR A 211 5.35 16.30 -12.37
N GLU A 212 4.77 16.55 -13.55
CA GLU A 212 4.16 15.53 -14.40
C GLU A 212 5.21 14.52 -14.87
N ILE A 213 6.38 14.94 -15.37
CA ILE A 213 7.49 14.07 -15.74
C ILE A 213 8.05 13.31 -14.52
N ALA A 214 8.08 13.90 -13.33
CA ALA A 214 8.51 13.20 -12.11
C ALA A 214 7.47 12.19 -11.65
N TYR A 215 6.19 12.54 -11.73
CA TYR A 215 5.07 11.66 -11.43
C TYR A 215 5.03 10.50 -12.43
N GLU A 216 5.13 10.78 -13.72
CA GLU A 216 5.24 9.80 -14.81
C GLU A 216 6.52 8.97 -14.73
N LYS A 217 7.68 9.54 -14.37
CA LYS A 217 8.89 8.75 -14.10
C LYS A 217 8.74 7.86 -12.87
N ARG A 218 8.00 8.30 -11.85
CA ARG A 218 7.74 7.50 -10.65
C ARG A 218 6.77 6.37 -10.97
N LEU A 219 5.73 6.65 -11.75
CA LEU A 219 4.82 5.66 -12.31
C LEU A 219 5.54 4.71 -13.25
N GLY A 220 6.43 5.21 -14.11
CA GLY A 220 7.21 4.45 -15.07
C GLY A 220 8.22 3.53 -14.40
N LYS A 221 8.98 4.02 -13.41
CA LYS A 221 9.88 3.19 -12.59
C LYS A 221 9.11 2.15 -11.78
N ARG A 222 7.91 2.49 -11.28
CA ARG A 222 7.03 1.51 -10.65
C ARG A 222 6.54 0.47 -11.66
N LYS A 223 6.10 0.87 -12.85
CA LYS A 223 5.69 -0.01 -13.95
C LYS A 223 6.83 -0.94 -14.38
N GLN A 224 8.05 -0.42 -14.50
CA GLN A 224 9.23 -1.20 -14.86
C GLN A 224 9.62 -2.18 -13.74
N HIS A 225 9.61 -1.73 -12.48
CA HIS A 225 9.76 -2.62 -11.33
C HIS A 225 8.69 -3.72 -11.30
N PHE A 226 7.44 -3.40 -11.69
CA PHE A 226 6.38 -4.39 -11.83
C PHE A 226 6.61 -5.37 -12.99
N GLN A 227 7.09 -4.89 -14.14
CA GLN A 227 7.46 -5.75 -15.27
C GLN A 227 8.62 -6.69 -14.91
N ASP A 228 9.64 -6.20 -14.21
CA ASP A 228 10.76 -7.02 -13.74
C ASP A 228 10.29 -8.07 -12.72
N MET A 229 9.34 -7.72 -11.86
CA MET A 229 8.77 -8.66 -10.89
C MET A 229 7.89 -9.72 -11.57
N LEU A 230 7.07 -9.35 -12.57
CA LEU A 230 6.29 -10.29 -13.38
C LEU A 230 7.21 -11.25 -14.14
N ALA A 231 8.24 -10.73 -14.80
CA ALA A 231 9.24 -11.55 -15.48
C ALA A 231 9.96 -12.50 -14.50
N THR A 232 10.16 -12.08 -13.25
CA THR A 232 10.72 -12.95 -12.20
C THR A 232 9.73 -14.05 -11.82
N ARG A 233 8.43 -13.74 -11.70
CA ARG A 233 7.38 -14.72 -11.42
C ARG A 233 7.18 -15.72 -12.56
N ASP A 234 7.23 -15.27 -13.81
CA ASP A 234 7.15 -16.14 -14.98
C ASP A 234 8.33 -17.12 -15.02
N ARG A 235 9.55 -16.65 -14.73
CA ARG A 235 10.72 -17.53 -14.58
C ARG A 235 10.54 -18.55 -13.46
N GLN A 236 9.92 -18.17 -12.34
CA GLN A 236 9.62 -19.11 -11.26
C GLN A 236 8.58 -20.16 -11.68
N LEU A 237 7.51 -19.75 -12.36
CA LEU A 237 6.49 -20.66 -12.88
C LEU A 237 7.06 -21.64 -13.90
N GLU A 238 7.94 -21.18 -14.78
CA GLU A 238 8.58 -22.05 -15.77
C GLU A 238 9.48 -23.09 -15.10
N ARG A 239 10.22 -22.71 -14.04
CA ARG A 239 10.98 -23.66 -13.21
C ARG A 239 10.07 -24.71 -12.57
N ILE A 240 8.91 -24.31 -12.04
CA ILE A 240 7.93 -25.24 -11.46
C ILE A 240 7.38 -26.20 -12.52
N LYS A 241 7.05 -25.71 -13.71
CA LYS A 241 6.59 -26.55 -14.83
C LYS A 241 7.65 -27.57 -15.25
N GLN A 242 8.91 -27.14 -15.35
CA GLN A 242 10.02 -28.04 -15.65
C GLN A 242 10.19 -29.11 -14.55
N ALA A 243 10.15 -28.72 -13.28
CA ALA A 243 10.24 -29.64 -12.16
C ALA A 243 9.13 -30.71 -12.21
N LYS A 244 7.88 -30.31 -12.48
CA LYS A 244 6.76 -31.24 -12.66
C LYS A 244 6.98 -32.19 -13.83
N LYS A 245 7.51 -31.71 -14.96
CA LYS A 245 7.80 -32.57 -16.12
C LYS A 245 8.86 -33.62 -15.79
N TYR A 246 9.89 -33.26 -15.02
CA TYR A 246 10.88 -34.22 -14.52
C TYR A 246 10.26 -35.25 -13.56
N GLU A 247 9.39 -34.81 -12.66
CA GLU A 247 8.66 -35.69 -11.75
C GLU A 247 7.79 -36.70 -12.52
N GLU A 248 7.04 -36.26 -13.53
CA GLU A 248 6.24 -37.13 -14.39
C GLU A 248 7.10 -38.16 -15.16
N LEU A 249 8.26 -37.75 -15.66
CA LEU A 249 9.20 -38.66 -16.32
C LEU A 249 9.78 -39.69 -15.35
N ALA A 250 10.14 -39.28 -14.13
CA ALA A 250 10.62 -40.19 -13.09
C ALA A 250 9.54 -41.23 -12.71
N LEU A 251 8.27 -40.80 -12.60
CA LEU A 251 7.15 -41.69 -12.34
C LEU A 251 6.90 -42.68 -13.49
N ARG A 252 7.05 -42.27 -14.76
CA ARG A 252 6.97 -43.19 -15.91
C ARG A 252 8.09 -44.23 -15.90
N GLN A 253 9.33 -43.83 -15.61
CA GLN A 253 10.46 -44.76 -15.50
C GLN A 253 10.28 -45.78 -14.37
N LEU A 254 9.62 -45.40 -13.27
CA LEU A 254 9.25 -46.33 -12.19
C LEU A 254 8.15 -47.32 -12.62
N ASN A 255 7.21 -46.91 -13.47
CA ASN A 255 6.12 -47.76 -13.97
C ASN A 255 6.56 -48.69 -15.11
N ASP A 256 7.59 -48.33 -15.87
CA ASP A 256 8.17 -49.17 -16.93
C ASP A 256 9.17 -50.22 -16.39
N VAL A 257 9.39 -50.28 -15.07
CA VAL A 257 10.14 -51.39 -14.46
C VAL A 257 9.29 -52.65 -14.60
N PRO A 258 9.70 -53.64 -15.41
CA PRO A 258 8.89 -54.83 -15.62
C PRO A 258 8.67 -55.52 -14.28
N SER A 259 7.42 -55.84 -13.97
CA SER A 259 6.99 -56.64 -12.81
C SER A 259 7.45 -58.10 -12.91
N GLN A 260 8.53 -58.38 -13.65
CA GLN A 260 9.16 -59.68 -13.70
C GLN A 260 10.17 -59.80 -12.57
N GLY A 261 9.71 -60.44 -11.51
CA GLY A 261 10.57 -61.06 -10.52
C GLY A 261 10.76 -60.21 -9.28
N TYR A 262 9.98 -60.52 -8.24
CA TYR A 262 10.36 -60.30 -6.86
C TYR A 262 11.85 -60.64 -6.66
N ASN A 263 12.70 -59.63 -6.47
CA ASN A 263 13.57 -59.49 -5.30
C ASN A 263 14.53 -58.30 -5.45
N ARG A 264 14.42 -57.36 -4.51
CA ARG A 264 15.36 -56.27 -4.19
C ARG A 264 15.52 -55.18 -5.26
N LEU A 265 14.60 -54.21 -5.24
CA LEU A 265 15.01 -52.82 -5.43
C LEU A 265 16.08 -52.51 -4.35
N PRO A 266 17.33 -52.16 -4.72
CA PRO A 266 18.37 -51.91 -3.75
C PRO A 266 17.95 -50.70 -2.91
N LEU A 267 17.90 -50.87 -1.59
CA LEU A 267 17.57 -49.84 -0.59
C LEU A 267 18.28 -48.51 -0.89
N VAL A 268 19.47 -48.58 -1.49
CA VAL A 268 20.29 -47.48 -2.00
C VAL A 268 19.53 -46.53 -2.94
N LEU A 269 18.72 -47.06 -3.87
CA LEU A 269 17.97 -46.25 -4.84
C LEU A 269 16.82 -45.48 -4.16
N ILE A 270 16.17 -46.12 -3.19
CA ILE A 270 15.10 -45.49 -2.40
C ILE A 270 15.68 -44.39 -1.50
N THR A 271 16.83 -44.67 -0.85
CA THR A 271 17.50 -43.67 -0.01
C THR A 271 18.09 -42.52 -0.82
N ALA A 272 18.61 -42.76 -2.02
CA ALA A 272 19.15 -41.71 -2.89
C ALA A 272 18.04 -40.77 -3.39
N ASN A 273 16.88 -41.32 -3.77
CA ASN A 273 15.73 -40.52 -4.19
C ASN A 273 15.12 -39.70 -3.04
N LEU A 274 15.07 -40.26 -1.82
CA LEU A 274 14.61 -39.51 -0.64
C LEU A 274 15.59 -38.39 -0.23
N ALA A 275 16.90 -38.65 -0.29
CA ALA A 275 17.92 -37.63 0.02
C ALA A 275 17.92 -36.48 -1.01
N PHE A 276 17.68 -36.81 -2.29
CA PHE A 276 17.56 -35.82 -3.36
C PHE A 276 16.30 -34.96 -3.22
N ALA A 277 15.14 -35.58 -2.94
CA ALA A 277 13.89 -34.87 -2.69
C ALA A 277 13.97 -33.96 -1.45
N ALA A 278 14.62 -34.42 -0.38
CA ALA A 278 14.86 -33.61 0.82
C ALA A 278 15.79 -32.42 0.54
N SER A 279 16.82 -32.59 -0.30
CA SER A 279 17.74 -31.51 -0.67
C SER A 279 17.07 -30.44 -1.53
N LEU A 280 16.13 -30.82 -2.41
CA LEU A 280 15.33 -29.86 -3.18
C LEU A 280 14.39 -29.03 -2.29
N MET A 281 13.81 -29.63 -1.25
CA MET A 281 12.93 -28.93 -0.30
C MET A 281 13.66 -27.91 0.59
N PHE A 282 14.98 -28.03 0.74
CA PHE A 282 15.81 -27.06 1.48
C PHE A 282 16.36 -25.92 0.61
N TYR A 283 16.25 -26.04 -0.72
CA TYR A 283 16.84 -25.09 -1.68
C TYR A 283 15.80 -24.16 -2.35
N PHE A 284 14.51 -24.40 -2.15
CA PHE A 284 13.38 -23.58 -2.62
C PHE A 284 12.63 -22.96 -1.44
#